data_AF-A0A9P5E153-F1
#
_entry.id   AF-A0A9P5E153-F1
#
_cell.length_a   1.000
_cell.length_b   1.000
_cell.length_c   1.000
_cell.angle_alpha   90.00
_cell.angle_beta   90.00
_cell.angle_gamma   90.00
#
_symmetry.space_group_name_H-M   'P 1'
#
loop_
_entity.id
_entity.type
_entity.pdbx_description
1 polymer ?
#
loop_
_entity_poly.entity_id
_entity_poly.type
_entity_poly.pdbx_seq_one_letter_code
_entity_poly.pdbx_strand_id
1 'polypeptide(L)'
;MPGSLPSPNLHSSTSRYVNPRAIDQLALPLPTLANSIDPLQMLSRAAARTTTSLVTKRGFQTTRARMSSPYHYPEGAYSNIPFNPRSKWFGVGYWAFMATGFFAPFGIAVYQTYKPQ
;
A
#
# COMPACT_ATOMS: atom_id res chain seq x y z
N MET A 1 -34.02 -13.68 76.65
CA MET A 1 -34.94 -13.11 75.66
C MET A 1 -34.53 -13.62 74.28
N PRO A 2 -35.29 -14.51 73.64
CA PRO A 2 -35.02 -15.01 72.29
C PRO A 2 -35.72 -14.15 71.21
N GLY A 3 -35.11 -14.05 70.03
CA GLY A 3 -35.68 -13.42 68.82
C GLY A 3 -34.61 -12.58 68.10
N SER A 4 -34.33 -12.69 66.81
CA SER A 4 -34.93 -13.43 65.69
C SER A 4 -33.89 -13.47 64.56
N LEU A 5 -33.86 -14.58 63.81
CA LEU A 5 -32.94 -14.87 62.71
C LEU A 5 -32.93 -13.78 61.61
N PRO A 6 -31.81 -13.51 60.92
CA PRO A 6 -31.82 -12.75 59.68
C PRO A 6 -32.39 -13.60 58.53
N SER A 7 -33.33 -12.99 57.78
CA SER A 7 -34.06 -13.54 56.65
C SER A 7 -33.19 -14.07 55.50
N PRO A 8 -33.66 -15.07 54.73
CA PRO A 8 -32.88 -15.65 53.63
C PRO A 8 -32.91 -14.81 52.35
N ASN A 9 -31.71 -14.66 51.78
CA ASN A 9 -31.35 -14.57 50.36
C ASN A 9 -32.44 -14.12 49.37
N LEU A 10 -32.43 -12.83 49.03
CA LEU A 10 -33.08 -12.29 47.84
C LEU A 10 -32.13 -12.37 46.64
N HIS A 11 -32.37 -13.38 45.80
CA HIS A 11 -32.29 -13.38 44.34
C HIS A 11 -31.16 -12.53 43.70
N SER A 12 -30.00 -13.15 43.48
CA SER A 12 -29.17 -12.81 42.33
C SER A 12 -29.85 -13.38 41.07
N SER A 13 -30.72 -12.58 40.45
CA SER A 13 -31.23 -12.89 39.11
C SER A 13 -30.12 -12.61 38.10
N THR A 14 -29.16 -13.52 38.00
CA THR A 14 -28.18 -13.55 36.91
C THR A 14 -28.95 -13.90 35.64
N SER A 15 -29.38 -12.86 34.92
CA SER A 15 -29.87 -12.97 33.55
C SER A 15 -28.75 -13.57 32.70
N ARG A 16 -28.84 -14.87 32.43
CA ARG A 16 -27.97 -15.55 31.46
C ARG A 16 -28.38 -15.05 30.07
N TYR A 17 -27.64 -14.08 29.55
CA TYR A 17 -27.70 -13.76 28.13
C TYR A 17 -27.28 -15.00 27.34
N VAL A 18 -28.25 -15.74 26.80
CA VAL A 18 -28.01 -16.82 25.85
C VAL A 18 -27.71 -16.15 24.51
N ASN A 19 -26.48 -16.31 24.03
CA ASN A 19 -26.08 -15.79 22.73
C ASN A 19 -26.72 -16.67 21.63
N PRO A 20 -27.68 -16.15 20.84
CA PRO A 20 -28.34 -16.95 19.80
C PRO A 20 -27.42 -17.29 18.62
N ARG A 21 -26.20 -16.72 18.55
CA ARG A 21 -25.22 -17.06 17.50
C ARG A 21 -24.43 -18.34 17.78
N ALA A 22 -24.58 -18.95 18.97
CA ALA A 22 -23.89 -20.20 19.29
C ALA A 22 -24.48 -21.42 18.57
N ILE A 23 -25.75 -21.34 18.14
CA ILE A 23 -26.45 -22.44 17.47
C ILE A 23 -26.09 -22.53 15.98
N ASP A 24 -25.63 -21.42 15.38
CA ASP A 24 -25.22 -21.36 13.97
C ASP A 24 -23.78 -21.83 13.73
N GLN A 25 -23.00 -22.10 14.78
CA GLN A 25 -21.57 -22.47 14.69
C GLN A 25 -21.32 -23.98 14.53
N LEU A 26 -22.37 -24.81 14.50
CA LEU A 26 -22.24 -26.27 14.34
C LEU A 26 -22.44 -26.76 12.90
N ALA A 27 -22.67 -25.87 11.94
CA ALA A 27 -22.60 -26.19 10.52
C ALA A 27 -21.21 -25.83 9.98
N LEU A 28 -20.20 -26.60 10.38
CA LEU A 28 -18.91 -26.57 9.68
C LEU A 28 -19.16 -27.08 8.25
N PRO A 29 -18.97 -26.26 7.20
CA PRO A 29 -18.98 -26.79 5.86
C PRO A 29 -17.80 -27.77 5.77
N LEU A 30 -18.11 -29.05 5.56
CA LEU A 30 -17.12 -30.04 5.12
C LEU A 30 -16.29 -29.38 4.01
N PRO A 31 -14.95 -29.36 4.09
CA PRO A 31 -14.16 -28.94 2.94
C PRO A 31 -14.41 -29.96 1.84
N THR A 32 -15.34 -29.65 0.94
CA THR A 32 -15.48 -30.36 -0.33
C THR A 32 -14.12 -30.32 -0.99
N LEU A 33 -13.51 -31.50 -1.16
CA LEU A 33 -12.22 -31.69 -1.81
C LEU A 33 -12.34 -31.41 -3.31
N ALA A 34 -12.60 -30.16 -3.65
CA ALA A 34 -12.50 -29.62 -5.00
C ALA A 34 -11.44 -28.50 -5.00
N ASN A 35 -10.29 -28.78 -4.39
CA ASN A 35 -9.08 -28.03 -4.69
C ASN A 35 -8.55 -28.57 -6.01
N SER A 36 -9.01 -28.01 -7.14
CA SER A 36 -8.14 -27.93 -8.30
C SER A 36 -6.95 -27.08 -7.86
N ILE A 37 -5.87 -27.75 -7.47
CA ILE A 37 -4.57 -27.10 -7.30
C ILE A 37 -4.14 -26.75 -8.72
N ASP A 38 -4.70 -25.67 -9.25
CA ASP A 38 -4.26 -25.11 -10.51
C ASP A 38 -2.96 -24.37 -10.17
N PRO A 39 -1.78 -24.94 -10.52
CA PRO A 39 -0.50 -24.36 -10.14
C PRO A 39 -0.38 -22.93 -10.68
N LEU A 40 -1.09 -22.63 -11.79
CA LEU A 40 -1.19 -21.31 -12.38
C LEU A 40 -1.97 -20.31 -11.50
N GLN A 41 -3.06 -20.73 -10.85
CA GLN A 41 -3.81 -19.87 -9.92
C GLN A 41 -3.01 -19.59 -8.64
N MET A 42 -2.31 -20.60 -8.13
CA MET A 42 -1.44 -20.45 -6.96
C MET A 42 -0.21 -19.60 -7.29
N LEU A 43 0.42 -19.78 -8.45
CA LEU A 43 1.53 -18.96 -8.93
C LEU A 43 1.10 -17.52 -9.16
N SER A 44 -0.06 -17.29 -9.77
CA SER A 44 -0.66 -15.95 -9.95
C SER A 44 -0.87 -15.25 -8.61
N ARG A 45 -1.50 -15.92 -7.66
CA ARG A 45 -1.77 -15.38 -6.32
C ARG A 45 -0.49 -15.17 -5.50
N ALA A 46 0.50 -16.06 -5.62
CA ALA A 46 1.80 -15.94 -4.95
C ALA A 46 2.63 -14.80 -5.56
N ALA A 47 2.70 -14.70 -6.89
CA ALA A 47 3.37 -13.62 -7.59
C ALA A 47 2.76 -12.25 -7.25
N ALA A 48 1.42 -12.15 -7.22
CA ALA A 48 0.72 -10.93 -6.82
C ALA A 48 1.04 -10.52 -5.37
N ARG A 49 1.12 -11.47 -4.43
CA ARG A 49 1.46 -11.18 -3.02
C ARG A 49 2.93 -10.78 -2.86
N THR A 50 3.83 -11.40 -3.61
CA THR A 50 5.27 -11.06 -3.56
C THR A 50 5.51 -9.66 -4.12
N THR A 51 4.89 -9.29 -5.25
CA THR A 51 5.03 -7.94 -5.82
C THR A 51 4.41 -6.86 -4.92
N THR A 52 3.24 -7.11 -4.32
CA THR A 52 2.63 -6.16 -3.37
C THR A 52 3.45 -6.00 -2.09
N SER A 53 3.95 -7.09 -1.50
CA SER A 53 4.71 -7.01 -0.24
C SER A 53 6.07 -6.33 -0.37
N LEU A 54 6.74 -6.45 -1.52
CA LEU A 54 7.98 -5.73 -1.82
C LEU A 54 7.75 -4.22 -1.98
N VAL A 55 6.59 -3.82 -2.51
CA VAL A 55 6.19 -2.39 -2.59
C VAL A 55 5.84 -1.84 -1.22
N THR A 56 5.20 -2.62 -0.35
CA THR A 56 4.89 -2.20 1.04
C THR A 56 6.13 -2.05 1.92
N LYS A 57 7.18 -2.87 1.72
CA LYS A 57 8.43 -2.80 2.51
C LYS A 57 9.44 -1.74 2.05
N ARG A 58 9.31 -1.20 0.83
CA ARG A 58 10.00 0.06 0.45
C ARG A 58 9.22 1.20 1.07
N GLY A 59 9.39 1.39 2.37
CA GLY A 59 8.66 2.36 3.17
C GLY A 59 8.57 3.72 2.46
N PHE A 60 7.37 4.04 1.96
CA PHE A 60 6.98 5.40 1.64
C PHE A 60 6.95 6.18 2.96
N GLN A 61 8.13 6.57 3.43
CA GLN A 61 8.27 7.46 4.57
C GLN A 61 7.93 8.86 4.08
N THR A 62 6.70 9.30 4.29
CA THR A 62 6.43 10.73 4.24
C THR A 62 6.97 11.31 5.54
N THR A 63 8.11 12.00 5.51
CA THR A 63 8.46 12.85 6.65
C THR A 63 7.25 13.74 6.94
N ARG A 64 6.75 13.72 8.19
CA ARG A 64 5.61 14.55 8.61
C ARG A 64 5.88 15.99 8.17
N ALA A 65 4.93 16.62 7.49
CA ALA A 65 5.02 18.01 7.04
C ALA A 65 5.50 18.90 8.18
N ARG A 66 6.66 19.54 8.01
CA ARG A 66 7.23 20.48 8.99
C ARG A 66 6.86 21.89 8.56
N MET A 67 5.59 22.24 8.73
CA MET A 67 5.00 23.53 8.30
C MET A 67 5.32 24.71 9.23
N SER A 68 6.34 24.57 10.10
CA SER A 68 6.61 25.53 11.17
C SER A 68 7.49 26.71 10.75
N SER A 69 7.83 26.84 9.47
CA SER A 69 8.75 27.87 8.95
C SER A 69 8.06 28.74 7.88
N PRO A 70 8.28 30.07 7.87
CA PRO A 70 7.73 30.98 6.86
C PRO A 70 8.06 30.62 5.41
N TYR A 71 9.16 29.89 5.18
CA TYR A 71 9.55 29.39 3.87
C TYR A 71 9.18 27.91 3.77
N HIS A 72 7.94 27.65 3.37
CA HIS A 72 7.40 26.31 3.26
C HIS A 72 7.39 25.88 1.80
N TYR A 73 8.38 25.07 1.40
CA TYR A 73 8.40 24.47 0.08
C TYR A 73 7.34 23.37 0.00
N PRO A 74 6.76 23.15 -1.20
CA PRO A 74 5.86 22.02 -1.38
C PRO A 74 6.59 20.74 -0.97
N GLU A 75 5.95 19.96 -0.12
CA GLU A 75 6.43 18.65 0.32
C GLU A 75 5.59 17.55 -0.33
N GLY A 76 6.15 16.34 -0.40
CA GLY A 76 5.50 15.17 -1.00
C GLY A 76 6.07 14.76 -2.35
N ALA A 77 5.44 13.76 -2.97
CA ALA A 77 5.91 13.24 -4.25
C ALA A 77 5.89 14.32 -5.32
N TYR A 78 6.97 14.39 -6.10
CA TYR A 78 7.16 15.33 -7.21
C TYR A 78 7.50 16.77 -6.82
N SER A 79 7.59 17.08 -5.53
CA SER A 79 7.95 18.43 -5.09
C SER A 79 9.47 18.67 -4.98
N ASN A 80 10.26 17.59 -5.05
CA ASN A 80 11.71 17.58 -4.92
C ASN A 80 12.45 17.45 -6.27
N ILE A 81 11.74 17.48 -7.39
CA ILE A 81 12.32 17.35 -8.72
C ILE A 81 12.13 18.63 -9.53
N PRO A 82 13.13 19.04 -10.31
CA PRO A 82 13.12 20.33 -11.01
C PRO A 82 12.24 20.35 -12.27
N PHE A 83 11.47 19.29 -12.54
CA PHE A 83 10.60 19.16 -13.70
C PHE A 83 9.24 18.59 -13.30
N ASN A 84 8.21 18.90 -14.09
CA ASN A 84 6.84 18.45 -13.83
C ASN A 84 6.52 17.14 -14.58
N PRO A 85 6.45 15.99 -13.90
CA PRO A 85 6.13 14.70 -14.54
C PRO A 85 4.63 14.52 -14.84
N ARG A 86 3.75 15.40 -14.31
CA ARG A 86 2.30 15.32 -14.55
C ARG A 86 1.85 16.07 -15.80
N SER A 87 2.78 16.73 -16.51
CA SER A 87 2.48 17.39 -17.77
C SER A 87 2.03 16.38 -18.82
N LYS A 88 0.98 16.71 -19.59
CA LYS A 88 0.54 15.88 -20.75
C LYS A 88 1.64 15.67 -21.79
N TRP A 89 2.63 16.57 -21.82
CA TRP A 89 3.79 16.52 -22.73
C TRP A 89 5.04 15.93 -22.08
N PHE A 90 4.97 15.41 -20.85
CA PHE A 90 6.14 14.91 -20.12
C PHE A 90 6.87 13.82 -20.90
N GLY A 91 6.14 12.84 -21.46
CA GLY A 91 6.77 11.75 -22.23
C GLY A 91 7.56 12.26 -23.44
N VAL A 92 7.00 13.21 -24.18
CA VAL A 92 7.66 13.82 -25.34
C VAL A 92 8.92 14.60 -24.90
N GLY A 93 8.78 15.47 -23.90
CA GLY A 93 9.90 16.26 -23.39
C GLY A 93 11.02 15.40 -22.80
N TYR A 94 10.68 14.36 -22.05
CA TYR A 94 11.62 13.42 -21.45
C TYR A 94 12.45 12.70 -22.53
N TRP A 95 11.78 12.12 -23.54
CA TRP A 95 12.48 11.43 -24.62
C TRP A 95 13.29 12.37 -25.50
N ALA A 96 12.80 13.59 -25.76
CA ALA A 96 13.56 14.60 -26.49
C ALA A 96 14.84 14.98 -25.75
N PHE A 97 14.77 15.20 -24.43
CA PHE A 97 15.94 15.50 -23.59
C PHE A 97 16.96 14.35 -23.62
N MET A 98 16.50 13.10 -23.45
CA MET A 98 17.36 11.91 -23.52
C MET A 98 18.01 11.74 -24.89
N ALA A 99 17.22 11.84 -25.97
CA ALA A 99 17.72 11.73 -27.33
C ALA A 99 18.76 12.82 -27.63
N THR A 100 18.49 14.07 -27.23
CA THR A 100 19.42 15.18 -27.44
C THR A 100 20.75 14.94 -26.73
N GLY A 101 20.72 14.56 -25.45
CA GLY A 101 21.94 14.25 -24.70
C GLY A 101 22.73 13.08 -25.31
N PHE A 102 22.04 12.04 -25.76
CA PHE A 102 22.66 10.87 -26.39
C PHE A 102 23.27 11.20 -27.76
N PHE A 103 22.57 11.97 -28.60
CA PHE A 103 23.03 12.27 -29.96
C PHE A 103 23.96 13.48 -30.06
N ALA A 104 24.05 14.32 -29.03
CA ALA A 104 24.96 15.47 -28.97
C ALA A 104 26.42 15.13 -29.39
N PRO A 105 27.10 14.11 -28.82
CA PRO A 105 28.47 13.79 -29.23
C PRO A 105 28.60 13.38 -30.70
N PHE A 106 27.60 12.69 -31.27
CA PHE A 106 27.62 12.28 -32.69
C PHE A 106 27.40 13.46 -33.64
N GLY A 107 26.48 14.37 -33.29
CA GLY A 107 26.29 15.61 -34.03
C GLY A 107 27.57 16.47 -34.03
N ILE A 108 28.25 16.56 -32.89
CA ILE A 108 29.55 17.23 -32.79
C ILE A 108 30.60 16.52 -33.65
N ALA A 109 30.70 15.19 -33.59
CA ALA A 109 31.65 14.43 -34.40
C ALA A 109 31.46 14.70 -35.90
N VAL A 110 30.21 14.67 -36.38
CA VAL A 110 29.88 15.02 -37.77
C VAL A 110 30.29 16.47 -38.08
N TYR A 111 29.97 17.43 -37.22
CA TYR A 111 30.39 18.82 -37.42
C TYR A 111 31.91 18.97 -37.52
N GLN A 112 32.67 18.21 -36.72
CA GLN A 112 34.14 18.22 -36.79
C GLN A 112 34.65 17.69 -38.13
N THR A 113 33.96 16.74 -38.78
CA THR A 113 34.38 16.23 -40.11
C THR A 113 34.33 17.27 -41.23
N TYR A 114 33.52 18.33 -41.06
CA TYR A 114 33.41 19.41 -42.04
C TYR A 114 34.36 20.57 -41.78
N LYS A 115 35.17 20.54 -40.72
CA LYS A 115 36.16 21.58 -40.46
C LYS A 115 37.42 21.32 -41.31
N PRO A 116 37.97 22.35 -41.97
CA PRO A 116 39.27 22.24 -42.59
C PRO A 116 40.32 21.95 -41.49
N GLN A 117 41.33 21.16 -41.85
CA GLN A 117 42.45 20.80 -40.98
C GLN A 117 43.37 21.99 -40.72
#